data_AF-A0A3R9VSR0-F1
#
_entry.id   AF-A0A3R9VSR0-F1
#
_cell.length_a   1.000
_cell.length_b   1.000
_cell.length_c   1.000
_cell.angle_alpha   90.00
_cell.angle_beta   90.00
_cell.angle_gamma   90.00
#
_symmetry.space_group_name_H-M   'P 1'
#
loop_
_entity.id
_entity.type
_entity.pdbx_description
1 polymer ?
#
loop_
_entity_poly.entity_id
_entity_poly.type
_entity_poly.pdbx_seq_one_letter_code
_entity_poly.pdbx_strand_id
1 'polypeptide(L)'
;MRVYVPLTLPGLAQAHKAGELGPGPLTAYAVTPALREWYVSDDIEELEYAALGRAAAASLRLLAGDPEAPRRRIVVAVDVADKDAVA
;
A
#
# COMPACT_ATOMS: atom_id res chain seq x y z
N MET A 1 6.77 4.72 -10.83
CA MET A 1 5.87 3.60 -10.51
C MET A 1 4.93 3.97 -9.38
N ARG A 2 3.74 3.38 -9.35
CA ARG A 2 2.78 3.55 -8.25
C ARG A 2 2.97 2.50 -7.17
N VAL A 3 2.96 2.92 -5.91
CA VAL A 3 3.00 2.06 -4.72
C VAL A 3 1.75 2.29 -3.87
N TYR A 4 1.30 1.25 -3.19
CA TYR A 4 0.12 1.21 -2.36
C TYR A 4 0.52 0.89 -0.92
N VAL A 5 0.39 1.88 -0.04
CA VAL A 5 0.78 1.77 1.38
C VAL A 5 -0.47 1.47 2.21
N PRO A 6 -0.55 0.29 2.87
CA PRO A 6 -1.63 -0.01 3.79
C PRO A 6 -1.54 0.88 5.04
N LEU A 7 -2.66 1.47 5.44
CA LEU A 7 -2.77 2.26 6.66
C LEU A 7 -4.09 1.97 7.40
N THR A 8 -4.18 2.54 8.60
CA THR A 8 -5.42 2.76 9.34
C THR A 8 -5.85 4.22 9.23
N LEU A 9 -7.08 4.55 9.61
CA LEU A 9 -7.53 5.95 9.63
C LEU A 9 -6.70 6.83 10.58
N PRO A 10 -6.34 6.39 11.81
CA PRO A 10 -5.40 7.12 12.65
C PRO A 10 -4.02 7.29 11.99
N GLY A 11 -3.50 6.24 11.34
CA GLY A 11 -2.23 6.31 10.62
C GLY A 11 -2.23 7.34 9.49
N LEU A 12 -3.34 7.43 8.73
CA LEU A 12 -3.51 8.47 7.71
C LEU A 12 -3.57 9.88 8.32
N ALA A 13 -4.29 10.04 9.44
CA ALA A 13 -4.36 11.34 10.12
C ALA A 13 -2.98 11.79 10.63
N GLN A 14 -2.18 10.86 11.15
CA GLN A 14 -0.80 11.14 11.57
C GLN A 14 0.08 11.53 10.37
N ALA A 15 0.03 10.78 9.28
CA ALA A 15 0.80 11.08 8.07
C ALA A 15 0.43 12.45 7.50
N HIS A 16 -0.86 12.78 7.45
CA HIS A 16 -1.34 14.09 7.03
C HIS A 16 -0.80 15.23 7.93
N LYS A 17 -0.78 15.02 9.25
CA LYS A 17 -0.24 16.01 10.20
C LYS A 17 1.27 16.18 10.07
N ALA A 18 2.00 15.08 9.84
CA ALA A 18 3.46 15.09 9.68
C ALA A 18 3.91 15.60 8.30
N GLY A 19 3.05 15.51 7.29
CA GLY A 19 3.41 15.80 5.89
C GLY A 19 4.21 14.68 5.24
N GLU A 20 4.32 13.52 5.89
CA GLU A 20 5.10 12.37 5.41
C GLU A 20 4.48 11.04 5.85
N LEU A 21 4.77 9.98 5.08
CA LEU A 21 4.52 8.61 5.50
C LEU A 21 5.80 8.10 6.17
N GLY A 22 5.80 7.93 7.49
CA GLY A 22 7.00 7.47 8.19
C GLY A 22 7.01 7.69 9.71
N PRO A 23 8.12 7.35 10.39
CA PRO A 23 9.42 6.94 9.82
C PRO A 23 9.43 5.49 9.27
N GLY A 24 10.33 5.22 8.32
CA GLY A 24 10.48 3.90 7.69
C GLY A 24 11.21 2.86 8.56
N PRO A 25 11.24 1.58 8.14
CA PRO A 25 10.75 1.06 6.87
C PRO A 25 9.22 0.89 6.83
N LEU A 26 8.62 1.22 5.68
CA LEU A 26 7.18 1.02 5.41
C LEU A 26 6.98 -0.19 4.52
N THR A 27 5.96 -0.99 4.81
CA THR A 27 5.49 -2.01 3.87
C THR A 27 4.66 -1.32 2.79
N ALA A 28 4.98 -1.57 1.52
CA ALA A 28 4.20 -1.10 0.39
C ALA A 28 4.00 -2.22 -0.63
N TYR A 29 2.98 -2.10 -1.47
CA TYR A 29 2.64 -3.05 -2.52
C TYR A 29 2.68 -2.33 -3.87
N ALA A 30 3.16 -3.01 -4.90
CA ALA A 30 3.26 -2.42 -6.23
C ALA A 30 3.21 -3.51 -7.29
N VAL A 31 3.20 -3.09 -8.56
CA VAL A 31 3.39 -4.00 -9.68
C VAL A 31 4.86 -4.41 -9.78
N THR A 32 5.24 -5.44 -9.04
CA THR A 32 6.60 -6.01 -9.06
C THR A 32 6.76 -7.02 -10.21
N PRO A 33 8.01 -7.35 -10.62
CA PRO A 33 8.25 -8.44 -11.57
C PRO A 33 7.59 -9.76 -11.15
N ALA A 34 7.72 -10.12 -9.87
CA ALA A 34 7.08 -11.32 -9.32
C ALA A 34 5.54 -11.28 -9.39
N LEU A 35 4.92 -10.10 -9.24
CA LEU A 35 3.47 -9.98 -9.42
C LEU A 35 3.07 -10.19 -10.88
N ARG A 36 3.82 -9.62 -11.83
CA ARG A 36 3.56 -9.78 -13.28
C ARG A 36 3.63 -11.25 -13.69
N GLU A 37 4.67 -11.95 -13.25
CA GLU A 37 4.86 -13.37 -13.55
C GLU A 37 3.74 -14.25 -12.96
N TRP A 38 3.23 -13.91 -11.78
CA TRP A 38 2.21 -14.71 -11.10
C TRP A 38 0.79 -14.45 -11.60
N TYR A 39 0.43 -13.18 -11.88
CA TYR A 39 -0.93 -12.81 -12.29
C TYR A 39 -1.19 -13.09 -13.78
N VAL A 40 -0.14 -13.27 -14.59
CA VAL A 40 -0.20 -13.62 -16.03
C VAL A 40 -1.14 -12.67 -16.80
N SER A 41 -1.15 -11.39 -16.43
CA SER A 41 -1.83 -10.32 -17.16
C SER A 41 -0.80 -9.36 -17.73
N ASP A 42 -1.03 -8.96 -18.97
CA ASP A 42 -0.28 -7.92 -19.69
C ASP A 42 -0.81 -6.51 -19.33
N ASP A 43 -2.05 -6.43 -18.87
CA ASP A 43 -2.73 -5.18 -18.57
C ASP A 43 -2.22 -4.59 -17.24
N ILE A 44 -1.62 -3.41 -17.34
CA ILE A 44 -1.08 -2.70 -16.18
C ILE A 44 -2.17 -2.29 -15.19
N GLU A 45 -3.38 -1.95 -15.65
CA GLU A 45 -4.47 -1.52 -14.78
C GLU A 45 -4.95 -2.69 -13.91
N GLU A 46 -5.03 -3.89 -14.48
CA GLU A 46 -5.37 -5.11 -13.74
C GLU A 46 -4.31 -5.45 -12.68
N LEU A 47 -3.03 -5.30 -13.04
CA LEU A 47 -1.91 -5.54 -12.12
C LEU A 47 -1.87 -4.50 -10.98
N GLU A 48 -2.16 -3.24 -11.28
CA GLU A 48 -2.32 -2.17 -10.29
C GLU A 48 -3.49 -2.47 -9.34
N TYR A 49 -4.62 -2.94 -9.87
CA TYR A 49 -5.75 -3.37 -9.06
C TYR A 49 -5.39 -4.55 -8.15
N ALA A 50 -4.63 -5.53 -8.65
CA ALA A 50 -4.13 -6.65 -7.86
C ALA A 50 -3.20 -6.17 -6.72
N ALA A 51 -2.28 -5.25 -7.00
CA ALA A 51 -1.39 -4.66 -5.99
C ALA A 51 -2.19 -3.88 -4.92
N LEU A 52 -3.16 -3.06 -5.34
CA LEU A 52 -4.09 -2.35 -4.46
C LEU A 52 -4.88 -3.32 -3.56
N GLY A 53 -5.38 -4.43 -4.13
CA GLY A 53 -6.10 -5.46 -3.38
C GLY A 53 -5.24 -6.11 -2.29
N ARG A 54 -3.96 -6.38 -2.58
CA ARG A 54 -3.00 -6.91 -1.59
C ARG A 54 -2.70 -5.91 -0.48
N ALA A 55 -2.54 -4.63 -0.81
CA ALA A 55 -2.42 -3.56 0.18
C ALA A 55 -3.69 -3.47 1.05
N ALA A 56 -4.88 -3.53 0.46
CA ALA A 56 -6.13 -3.49 1.21
C ALA A 56 -6.29 -4.68 2.18
N ALA A 57 -5.80 -5.86 1.79
CA ALA A 57 -5.74 -7.03 2.69
C ALA A 57 -4.72 -6.82 3.83
N ALA A 58 -3.60 -6.14 3.58
CA ALA A 58 -2.65 -5.76 4.62
C ALA A 58 -3.24 -4.74 5.61
N SER A 59 -4.04 -3.78 5.15
CA SER A 59 -4.75 -2.85 6.05
C SER A 59 -5.70 -3.57 7.02
N LEU A 60 -6.28 -4.70 6.61
CA LEU A 60 -7.08 -5.53 7.54
C LEU A 60 -6.22 -6.12 8.66
N ARG A 61 -4.98 -6.52 8.38
CA ARG A 61 -4.06 -7.02 9.41
C ARG A 61 -3.69 -5.91 10.39
N LEU A 62 -3.49 -4.69 9.90
CA LEU A 62 -3.27 -3.52 10.76
C LEU A 62 -4.48 -3.26 11.67
N LEU A 63 -5.70 -3.26 11.10
CA LEU A 63 -6.93 -3.10 11.88
C LEU A 63 -7.18 -4.25 12.88
N ALA A 64 -6.73 -5.47 12.56
CA ALA A 64 -6.84 -6.59 13.49
C ALA A 64 -5.92 -6.41 14.71
N GLY A 65 -4.76 -5.74 14.53
CA GLY A 65 -3.82 -5.43 15.60
C GLY A 65 -4.17 -4.19 16.43
N ASP A 66 -5.12 -3.37 15.98
CA ASP A 66 -5.58 -2.16 16.68
C ASP A 66 -7.10 -2.22 16.91
N PRO A 67 -7.55 -2.69 18.09
CA PRO A 67 -8.96 -2.81 18.41
C PRO A 67 -9.74 -1.49 18.40
N GLU A 68 -9.06 -0.39 18.71
CA GLU A 68 -9.63 0.95 18.88
C GLU A 68 -9.71 1.71 17.56
N ALA A 69 -8.95 1.29 16.53
CA ALA A 69 -9.05 1.88 15.20
C ALA A 69 -10.46 1.69 14.60
N PRO A 70 -11.05 2.74 14.00
CA PRO A 70 -12.27 2.62 13.21
C PRO A 70 -12.12 1.54 12.13
N ARG A 71 -13.14 0.70 11.96
CA ARG A 71 -13.14 -0.47 11.05
C ARG A 71 -13.27 -0.06 9.58
N ARG A 72 -12.32 0.75 9.11
CA ARG A 72 -12.23 1.27 7.76
C ARG A 72 -10.83 1.03 7.21
N ARG A 73 -10.74 0.24 6.14
CA ARG A 73 -9.48 0.01 5.42
C ARG A 73 -9.04 1.29 4.74
N ILE A 74 -7.78 1.64 4.91
CA ILE A 74 -7.15 2.76 4.22
C ILE A 74 -5.96 2.22 3.43
N VAL A 75 -5.84 2.66 2.18
CA VAL A 75 -4.66 2.44 1.35
C VAL A 75 -4.33 3.77 0.71
N VAL A 76 -3.06 4.19 0.79
CA VAL A 76 -2.57 5.40 0.13
C VAL A 76 -1.82 4.98 -1.12
N ALA A 77 -2.23 5.53 -2.27
CA ALA A 77 -1.48 5.41 -3.51
C ALA A 77 -0.47 6.56 -3.59
N VAL A 78 0.78 6.22 -3.89
CA VAL A 78 1.89 7.18 -4.03
C VAL A 78 2.62 6.88 -5.32
N ASP A 79 2.89 7.90 -6.12
CA ASP A 79 3.76 7.78 -7.28
C ASP A 79 5.20 8.09 -6.87
N VAL A 80 6.11 7.13 -7.07
CA VAL A 80 7.54 7.22 -6.76
C VAL A 80 8.37 7.02 -8.03
N ALA A 81 9.59 7.57 -8.08
CA ALA A 81 10.48 7.27 -9.20
C ALA A 81 10.95 5.82 -9.11
N ASP A 82 11.02 5.12 -10.24
CA ASP A 82 11.37 3.69 -10.27
C ASP A 82 12.72 3.40 -9.62
N LYS A 83 13.68 4.32 -9.76
CA LYS A 83 15.02 4.23 -9.16
C LYS A 83 15.02 4.28 -7.63
N ASP A 84 13.95 4.78 -7.02
CA ASP A 84 13.84 4.97 -5.56
C ASP A 84 13.07 3.81 -4.91
N ALA A 85 12.48 2.91 -5.70
CA ALA A 85 11.79 1.72 -5.22
C ALA A 85 12.75 0.53 -5.10
N VAL A 86 12.78 -0.09 -3.92
CA VAL A 86 13.56 -1.29 -3.65
C VAL A 86 12.59 -2.42 -3.29
N ALA A 87 12.64 -3.53 -4.04
CA ALA A 87 11.80 -4.70 -3.86
C ALA A 87 12.47 -5.76 -2.99
#